data_AF-A0A2V5R3G5-F1
#
_entry.id   AF-A0A2V5R3G5-F1
#
_cell.length_a   1.000
_cell.length_b   1.000
_cell.length_c   1.000
_cell.angle_alpha   90.00
_cell.angle_beta   90.00
_cell.angle_gamma   90.00
#
_symmetry.space_group_name_H-M   'P 1'
#
loop_
_entity.id
_entity.type
_entity.pdbx_description
1 polymer ?
#
loop_
_entity_poly.entity_id
_entity_poly.type
_entity_poly.pdbx_seq_one_letter_code
_entity_poly.pdbx_strand_id
1 'polypeptide(L)'
;MPERTRAPAFIDGLYGKLVEGGINYFFPSANLQAIETGLEPAACGMTNSSDQTSLDLCWLGSRYSLTRNEPFSTEELKLLKGIGAVLDSRYRTIADTDRVEKRFELFRGLPEDRYVSACIDGDPYAQEIWQGPDRVEDTIEVLRTSSLSTYENRRISTGALLFGKYPDPCHEPPVTPVGALRYSPAVTSIRSFYRLCDGLQTLALVDQNGFLAEIVDVEEWARPFADTNLPVPPPARYKTHARATLCGGHVCMILTPNGEMKIFADGVQVFHFLDGRWRLTDAQRKYDLWKEAIRDTELAERLFTTALNLAEDRRGGLLVVLDDPEMAASLVSRTDLLTSLPNHGQHAVAGAKDQFHYLLHQKRIMDVPSAVLETVARIDGGIVLDSQSNLLAFGAILRHPDLTDVFPETIEGGRTTAAISASRFGNVLKISEDGLISFFQNGRCIWDI
;
A
#
# COMPACT_ATOMS: atom_id res chain seq x y z
N MET A 1 2.74 -43.55 -0.11
CA MET A 1 3.28 -42.44 -0.92
C MET A 1 2.88 -42.68 -2.36
N PRO A 2 2.04 -41.84 -2.99
CA PRO A 2 1.79 -41.99 -4.42
C PRO A 2 2.94 -41.33 -5.20
N GLU A 3 3.38 -42.01 -6.26
CA GLU A 3 4.36 -41.52 -7.22
C GLU A 3 3.87 -40.21 -7.85
N ARG A 4 4.70 -39.16 -7.79
CA ARG A 4 4.47 -37.92 -8.53
C ARG A 4 4.56 -38.24 -10.02
N THR A 5 3.42 -38.38 -10.69
CA THR A 5 3.36 -38.49 -12.14
C THR A 5 3.90 -37.18 -12.72
N ARG A 6 5.03 -37.26 -13.45
CA ARG A 6 5.69 -36.10 -14.04
C ARG A 6 4.73 -35.46 -15.04
N ALA A 7 4.36 -34.19 -14.83
CA ALA A 7 3.53 -33.46 -15.78
C ALA A 7 4.23 -33.39 -17.15
N PRO A 8 3.49 -33.39 -18.27
CA PRO A 8 4.09 -33.23 -19.60
C PRO A 8 4.85 -31.90 -19.70
N ALA A 9 6.02 -31.92 -20.36
CA ALA A 9 6.96 -30.78 -20.46
C ALA A 9 6.35 -29.45 -20.94
N PHE A 10 5.21 -29.50 -21.65
CA PHE A 10 4.43 -28.33 -22.03
C PHE A 10 3.82 -27.59 -20.82
N ILE A 11 3.36 -28.32 -19.82
CA ILE A 11 2.80 -27.77 -18.57
C ILE A 11 3.90 -27.05 -17.79
N ASP A 12 5.10 -27.63 -17.70
CA ASP A 12 6.24 -27.04 -17.00
C ASP A 12 6.64 -25.68 -17.62
N GLY A 13 6.67 -25.59 -18.97
CA GLY A 13 6.97 -24.34 -19.67
C GLY A 13 5.89 -23.24 -19.52
N LEU A 14 4.61 -23.63 -19.48
CA LEU A 14 3.51 -22.70 -19.24
C LEU A 14 3.55 -22.14 -17.82
N TYR A 15 3.82 -23.00 -16.84
CA TYR A 15 3.91 -22.59 -15.44
C TYR A 15 5.16 -21.78 -15.11
N GLY A 16 6.28 -22.03 -15.80
CA GLY A 16 7.46 -21.15 -15.73
C GLY A 16 7.11 -19.69 -16.06
N LYS A 17 6.29 -19.47 -17.10
CA LYS A 17 5.80 -18.12 -17.44
C LYS A 17 4.85 -17.53 -16.40
N LEU A 18 4.05 -18.36 -15.72
CA LEU A 18 3.17 -17.89 -14.63
C LEU A 18 3.97 -17.47 -13.40
N VAL A 19 5.05 -18.21 -13.08
CA VAL A 19 6.01 -17.83 -12.03
C VAL A 19 6.66 -16.48 -12.37
N GLU A 20 7.25 -16.36 -13.57
CA GLU A 20 7.87 -15.11 -14.03
C GLU A 20 6.86 -13.96 -14.01
N GLY A 21 5.65 -14.17 -14.52
CA GLY A 21 4.59 -13.16 -14.54
C GLY A 21 4.20 -12.69 -13.13
N GLY A 22 3.95 -13.61 -12.21
CA GLY A 22 3.57 -13.29 -10.83
C GLY A 22 4.68 -12.56 -10.06
N ILE A 23 5.93 -13.00 -10.22
CA ILE A 23 7.09 -12.35 -9.61
C ILE A 23 7.30 -10.96 -10.20
N ASN A 24 7.35 -10.81 -11.52
CA ASN A 24 7.57 -9.51 -12.17
C ASN A 24 6.43 -8.52 -11.88
N TYR A 25 5.22 -9.01 -11.62
CA TYR A 25 4.09 -8.17 -11.25
C TYR A 25 4.28 -7.50 -9.88
N PHE A 26 4.77 -8.20 -8.86
CA PHE A 26 4.93 -7.63 -7.51
C PHE A 26 6.35 -7.14 -7.22
N PHE A 27 7.35 -7.69 -7.91
CA PHE A 27 8.78 -7.44 -7.71
C PHE A 27 9.47 -7.04 -9.02
N PRO A 28 9.04 -5.95 -9.68
CA PRO A 28 9.58 -5.57 -10.99
C PRO A 28 11.08 -5.21 -10.97
N SER A 29 11.64 -4.91 -9.81
CA SER A 29 13.07 -4.60 -9.63
C SER A 29 13.93 -5.82 -9.27
N ALA A 30 13.32 -6.99 -9.03
CA ALA A 30 14.04 -8.21 -8.71
C ALA A 30 14.42 -8.97 -9.99
N ASN A 31 15.58 -9.63 -9.97
CA ASN A 31 16.05 -10.46 -11.06
C ASN A 31 15.77 -11.93 -10.75
N LEU A 32 14.90 -12.54 -11.54
CA LEU A 32 14.54 -13.96 -11.44
C LEU A 32 15.30 -14.78 -12.49
N GLN A 33 16.03 -15.80 -12.07
CA GLN A 33 16.76 -16.73 -12.94
C GLN A 33 16.38 -18.17 -12.62
N ALA A 34 16.04 -18.96 -13.65
CA ALA A 34 15.88 -20.40 -13.50
C ALA A 34 17.26 -21.06 -13.33
N ILE A 35 17.42 -21.89 -12.32
CA ILE A 35 18.62 -22.69 -12.08
C ILE A 35 18.38 -24.08 -12.68
N GLU A 36 19.28 -24.57 -13.53
CA GLU A 36 19.18 -25.93 -14.09
C GLU A 36 19.14 -26.97 -12.96
N THR A 37 18.04 -27.72 -12.90
CA THR A 37 17.84 -28.80 -11.93
C THR A 37 18.63 -30.05 -12.29
N GLY A 38 19.41 -30.57 -11.33
CA GLY A 38 19.73 -32.00 -11.26
C GLY A 38 18.47 -32.84 -11.03
N LEU A 39 18.56 -34.15 -11.30
CA LEU A 39 17.45 -35.14 -11.41
C LEU A 39 16.51 -35.32 -10.19
N GLU A 40 16.69 -34.61 -9.09
CA GLU A 40 15.92 -34.80 -7.85
C GLU A 40 14.76 -33.77 -7.73
N PRO A 41 13.50 -34.20 -7.60
CA PRO A 41 12.37 -33.30 -7.40
C PRO A 41 12.42 -32.67 -6.00
N ALA A 42 12.81 -31.39 -5.93
CA ALA A 42 12.83 -30.64 -4.68
C ALA A 42 11.40 -30.44 -4.12
N ALA A 43 11.27 -30.47 -2.79
CA ALA A 43 10.05 -30.06 -2.12
C ALA A 43 9.79 -28.56 -2.35
N CYS A 44 8.51 -28.16 -2.41
CA CYS A 44 8.16 -26.75 -2.55
C CYS A 44 8.68 -25.97 -1.34
N GLY A 45 9.49 -24.93 -1.56
CA GLY A 45 10.16 -24.25 -0.45
C GLY A 45 10.87 -22.97 -0.87
N MET A 46 11.17 -22.14 0.12
CA MET A 46 11.95 -20.91 -0.03
C MET A 46 13.07 -20.91 1.02
N THR A 47 14.29 -20.68 0.58
CA THR A 47 15.46 -20.56 1.44
C THR A 47 16.15 -19.23 1.19
N ASN A 48 16.45 -18.50 2.27
CA ASN A 48 17.06 -17.18 2.19
C ASN A 48 18.57 -17.28 2.28
N SER A 49 19.28 -16.44 1.53
CA SER A 49 20.70 -16.20 1.76
C SER A 49 20.92 -15.52 3.12
N SER A 50 22.16 -15.58 3.62
CA SER A 50 22.54 -14.98 4.91
C SER A 50 22.34 -13.46 4.96
N ASP A 51 22.38 -12.78 3.81
CA ASP A 51 22.18 -11.34 3.63
C ASP A 51 20.75 -10.96 3.21
N GLN A 52 19.85 -11.94 3.03
CA GLN A 52 18.44 -11.76 2.63
C GLN A 52 18.21 -10.98 1.32
N THR A 53 19.25 -10.77 0.51
CA THR A 53 19.17 -10.11 -0.82
C THR A 53 18.88 -11.11 -1.94
N SER A 54 19.07 -12.40 -1.66
CA SER A 54 18.91 -13.51 -2.60
C SER A 54 18.04 -14.60 -1.99
N LEU A 55 17.08 -15.09 -2.77
CA LEU A 55 16.15 -16.15 -2.39
C LEU A 55 16.23 -17.29 -3.38
N ASP A 56 16.39 -18.50 -2.85
CA ASP A 56 16.27 -19.74 -3.60
C ASP A 56 14.81 -20.22 -3.48
N LEU A 57 14.10 -20.27 -4.61
CA LEU A 57 12.72 -20.71 -4.71
C LEU A 57 12.69 -22.08 -5.38
N CYS A 58 12.13 -23.08 -4.71
CA CYS A 58 11.87 -24.39 -5.29
C CYS A 58 10.37 -24.48 -5.56
N TRP A 59 9.92 -24.22 -6.78
CA TRP A 59 8.49 -24.24 -7.15
C TRP A 59 8.28 -25.13 -8.37
N LEU A 60 7.21 -25.93 -8.33
CA LEU A 60 6.74 -26.72 -9.49
C LEU A 60 7.83 -27.66 -10.06
N GLY A 61 8.71 -28.16 -9.20
CA GLY A 61 9.82 -29.04 -9.61
C GLY A 61 11.01 -28.34 -10.26
N SER A 62 11.00 -27.00 -10.36
CA SER A 62 12.12 -26.17 -10.81
C SER A 62 12.72 -25.35 -9.66
N ARG A 63 13.99 -24.96 -9.81
CA ARG A 63 14.68 -24.05 -8.89
C ARG A 63 14.84 -22.70 -9.55
N TYR A 64 14.60 -21.64 -8.80
CA TYR A 64 14.78 -20.27 -9.23
C TYR A 64 15.64 -19.53 -8.20
N SER A 65 16.49 -18.61 -8.67
CA SER A 65 17.16 -17.61 -7.86
C SER A 65 16.48 -16.27 -8.08
N LEU A 66 16.02 -15.64 -7.01
CA LEU A 66 15.47 -14.29 -7.02
C LEU A 66 16.42 -13.36 -6.28
N THR A 67 16.97 -12.36 -6.96
CA THR A 67 18.00 -11.46 -6.40
C THR A 67 17.58 -9.99 -6.52
N ARG A 68 17.98 -9.18 -5.54
CA ARG A 68 17.75 -7.73 -5.53
C ARG A 68 18.86 -7.00 -4.78
N ASN A 69 19.00 -5.69 -5.01
CA ASN A 69 19.98 -4.84 -4.32
C ASN A 69 19.68 -4.65 -2.82
N GLU A 70 18.44 -4.89 -2.40
CA GLU A 70 17.99 -4.67 -1.03
C GLU A 70 17.37 -5.94 -0.43
N PRO A 71 17.54 -6.17 0.88
CA PRO A 71 16.93 -7.29 1.59
C PRO A 71 15.41 -7.34 1.41
N PHE A 72 14.85 -8.53 1.25
CA PHE A 72 13.40 -8.73 1.23
C PHE A 72 12.78 -8.49 2.61
N SER A 73 11.67 -7.76 2.67
CA SER A 73 10.92 -7.55 3.92
C SER A 73 10.08 -8.77 4.31
N THR A 74 9.62 -8.79 5.55
CA THR A 74 8.76 -9.88 6.04
C THR A 74 7.45 -9.99 5.24
N GLU A 75 6.85 -8.85 4.87
CA GLU A 75 5.64 -8.81 4.05
C GLU A 75 5.89 -9.28 2.61
N GLU A 76 7.04 -8.93 2.04
CA GLU A 76 7.46 -9.42 0.72
C GLU A 76 7.65 -10.94 0.73
N LEU A 77 8.29 -11.49 1.77
CA LEU A 77 8.45 -12.93 1.96
C LEU A 77 7.10 -13.64 2.16
N LYS A 78 6.16 -13.00 2.86
CA LYS A 78 4.78 -13.51 3.05
C LYS A 78 4.04 -13.57 1.71
N LEU A 79 4.15 -12.53 0.89
CA LEU A 79 3.57 -12.50 -0.45
C LEU A 79 4.20 -13.55 -1.38
N LEU A 80 5.53 -13.72 -1.36
CA LEU A 80 6.21 -14.76 -2.14
C LEU A 80 5.72 -16.17 -1.76
N LYS A 81 5.52 -16.45 -0.47
CA LYS A 81 4.91 -17.70 -0.01
C LYS A 81 3.48 -17.85 -0.54
N GLY A 82 2.68 -16.78 -0.52
CA GLY A 82 1.32 -16.76 -1.09
C GLY A 82 1.32 -17.08 -2.59
N ILE A 83 2.18 -16.43 -3.39
CA ILE A 83 2.35 -16.70 -4.82
C ILE A 83 2.68 -18.17 -5.06
N GLY A 84 3.68 -18.71 -4.35
CA GLY A 84 4.07 -20.11 -4.45
C GLY A 84 2.93 -21.08 -4.11
N ALA A 85 2.15 -20.79 -3.07
CA ALA A 85 1.00 -21.62 -2.67
C ALA A 85 -0.12 -21.64 -3.72
N VAL A 86 -0.45 -20.49 -4.32
CA VAL A 86 -1.45 -20.41 -5.40
C VAL A 86 -0.99 -21.20 -6.62
N LEU A 87 0.27 -21.01 -7.03
CA LEU A 87 0.82 -21.69 -8.20
C LEU A 87 0.89 -23.21 -8.00
N ASP A 88 1.34 -23.67 -6.83
CA ASP A 88 1.38 -25.10 -6.48
C ASP A 88 -0.04 -25.70 -6.44
N SER A 89 -1.02 -24.99 -5.86
CA SER A 89 -2.42 -25.41 -5.83
C SER A 89 -3.01 -25.55 -7.23
N ARG A 90 -2.77 -24.58 -8.13
CA ARG A 90 -3.22 -24.64 -9.53
C ARG A 90 -2.55 -25.78 -10.28
N TYR A 91 -1.24 -25.96 -10.12
CA TYR A 91 -0.49 -27.04 -10.78
C TYR A 91 -1.03 -28.42 -10.39
N ARG A 92 -1.22 -28.67 -9.09
CA ARG A 92 -1.79 -29.92 -8.58
C ARG A 92 -3.21 -30.16 -9.09
N THR A 93 -4.01 -29.10 -9.25
CA THR A 93 -5.37 -29.21 -9.78
C THR A 93 -5.38 -29.64 -11.25
N ILE A 94 -4.44 -29.15 -12.08
CA ILE A 94 -4.35 -29.57 -13.49
C ILE A 94 -3.79 -30.99 -13.64
N ALA A 95 -2.85 -31.38 -12.77
CA ALA A 95 -2.24 -32.70 -12.81
C ALA A 95 -3.21 -33.84 -12.41
N ASP A 96 -4.33 -33.53 -11.75
CA ASP A 96 -5.32 -34.49 -11.27
C ASP A 96 -6.71 -34.16 -11.85
N THR A 97 -7.12 -34.89 -12.89
CA THR A 97 -8.36 -34.66 -13.64
C THR A 97 -9.62 -34.70 -12.76
N ASP A 98 -9.62 -35.48 -11.67
CA ASP A 98 -10.75 -35.57 -10.72
C ASP A 98 -10.88 -34.34 -9.82
N ARG A 99 -9.82 -33.51 -9.72
CA ARG A 99 -9.80 -32.26 -8.95
C ARG A 99 -10.22 -31.04 -9.76
N VAL A 100 -10.09 -31.07 -11.10
CA VAL A 100 -10.42 -29.93 -11.98
C VAL A 100 -11.88 -29.51 -11.84
N GLU A 101 -12.82 -30.47 -11.83
CA GLU A 101 -14.25 -30.16 -11.68
C GLU A 101 -14.59 -29.53 -10.32
N LYS A 102 -13.81 -29.82 -9.28
CA LYS A 102 -14.07 -29.34 -7.91
C LYS A 102 -13.40 -28.00 -7.59
N ARG A 103 -12.40 -27.57 -8.37
CA ARG A 103 -11.63 -26.33 -8.10
C ARG A 103 -11.49 -25.41 -9.31
N PHE A 104 -12.42 -25.44 -10.26
CA PHE A 104 -12.42 -24.51 -11.41
C PHE A 104 -12.36 -23.03 -11.00
N GLU A 105 -12.91 -22.69 -9.82
CA GLU A 105 -12.85 -21.35 -9.25
C GLU A 105 -11.42 -20.82 -9.11
N LEU A 106 -10.42 -21.68 -8.86
CA LEU A 106 -9.01 -21.27 -8.80
C LEU A 106 -8.49 -20.64 -10.10
N PHE A 107 -9.14 -20.91 -11.24
CA PHE A 107 -8.77 -20.39 -12.56
C PHE A 107 -9.64 -19.20 -13.00
N ARG A 108 -10.61 -18.79 -12.18
CA ARG A 108 -11.40 -17.58 -12.41
C ARG A 108 -10.67 -16.35 -11.87
N GLY A 109 -11.04 -15.19 -12.42
CA GLY A 109 -10.48 -13.91 -12.00
C GLY A 109 -9.01 -13.71 -12.42
N LEU A 110 -8.41 -12.64 -11.91
CA LEU A 110 -7.00 -12.34 -12.12
C LEU A 110 -6.14 -13.19 -11.16
N PRO A 111 -5.03 -13.80 -11.62
CA PRO A 111 -4.10 -14.52 -10.74
C PRO A 111 -3.61 -13.66 -9.57
N GLU A 112 -3.46 -12.36 -9.77
CA GLU A 112 -2.95 -11.42 -8.78
C GLU A 112 -3.93 -11.22 -7.62
N ASP A 113 -5.24 -11.28 -7.86
CA ASP A 113 -6.27 -11.26 -6.80
C ASP A 113 -6.10 -12.47 -5.87
N ARG A 114 -5.75 -13.62 -6.44
CA ARG A 114 -5.49 -14.87 -5.71
C ARG A 114 -4.16 -14.81 -4.94
N TYR A 115 -3.13 -14.18 -5.49
CA TYR A 115 -1.86 -13.97 -4.76
C TYR A 115 -2.06 -13.05 -3.55
N VAL A 116 -2.83 -11.98 -3.70
CA VAL A 116 -3.24 -11.11 -2.58
C VAL A 116 -4.07 -11.90 -1.58
N SER A 117 -5.08 -12.65 -2.02
CA SER A 117 -5.87 -13.51 -1.14
C SER A 117 -4.99 -14.47 -0.34
N ALA A 118 -4.09 -15.22 -0.99
CA ALA A 118 -3.20 -16.17 -0.33
C ALA A 118 -2.22 -15.52 0.64
N CYS A 119 -1.82 -14.27 0.40
CA CYS A 119 -1.01 -13.51 1.33
C CYS A 119 -1.80 -13.16 2.61
N ILE A 120 -3.07 -12.76 2.46
CA ILE A 120 -3.94 -12.37 3.57
C ILE A 120 -4.49 -13.58 4.35
N ASP A 121 -5.00 -14.57 3.64
CA ASP A 121 -5.60 -15.80 4.16
C ASP A 121 -5.08 -16.99 3.33
N GLY A 122 -4.07 -17.68 3.86
CA GLY A 122 -3.41 -18.79 3.17
C GLY A 122 -4.18 -20.11 3.20
N ASP A 123 -5.20 -20.23 4.05
CA ASP A 123 -5.92 -21.50 4.28
C ASP A 123 -6.53 -22.10 3.00
N PRO A 124 -7.15 -21.31 2.08
CA PRO A 124 -7.70 -21.84 0.84
C PRO A 124 -6.66 -22.54 -0.05
N TYR A 125 -5.38 -22.24 0.12
CA TYR A 125 -4.29 -22.72 -0.73
C TYR A 125 -3.37 -23.72 -0.02
N ALA A 126 -3.42 -23.80 1.31
CA ALA A 126 -2.58 -24.69 2.10
C ALA A 126 -3.06 -26.16 2.09
N GLN A 127 -4.35 -26.40 1.89
CA GLN A 127 -4.94 -27.75 2.02
C GLN A 127 -5.09 -28.46 0.66
N GLU A 128 -4.90 -29.79 0.67
CA GLU A 128 -5.11 -30.63 -0.53
C GLU A 128 -6.59 -30.68 -0.94
N ILE A 129 -7.51 -30.52 0.02
CA ILE A 129 -8.96 -30.52 -0.18
C ILE A 129 -9.55 -29.35 0.64
N TRP A 130 -9.57 -28.15 0.08
CA TRP A 130 -10.31 -27.02 0.67
C TRP A 130 -11.72 -26.97 0.07
N GLN A 131 -12.74 -26.95 0.92
CA GLN A 131 -14.16 -26.86 0.51
C GLN A 131 -14.85 -25.58 1.01
N GLY A 132 -14.11 -24.67 1.63
CA GLY A 132 -14.64 -23.37 2.06
C GLY A 132 -14.54 -22.30 0.96
N PRO A 133 -15.27 -21.18 1.11
CA PRO A 133 -15.10 -20.04 0.21
C PRO A 133 -13.73 -19.39 0.40
N ASP A 134 -13.17 -18.85 -0.68
CA ASP A 134 -12.08 -17.88 -0.60
C ASP A 134 -12.67 -16.51 -0.34
N ARG A 135 -12.95 -16.21 0.93
CA ARG A 135 -13.64 -14.98 1.36
C ARG A 135 -12.90 -13.70 0.99
N VAL A 136 -11.56 -13.74 0.90
CA VAL A 136 -10.76 -12.57 0.52
C VAL A 136 -10.94 -12.33 -0.97
N GLU A 137 -10.82 -13.37 -1.81
CA GLU A 137 -11.02 -13.23 -3.25
C GLU A 137 -12.48 -12.91 -3.62
N ASP A 138 -13.46 -13.57 -2.99
CA ASP A 138 -14.88 -13.24 -3.14
C ASP A 138 -15.13 -11.74 -2.84
N THR A 139 -14.49 -11.21 -1.79
CA THR A 139 -14.57 -9.79 -1.43
C THR A 139 -13.89 -8.90 -2.47
N ILE A 140 -12.70 -9.26 -2.96
CA ILE A 140 -12.03 -8.53 -4.06
C ILE A 140 -12.95 -8.46 -5.27
N GLU A 141 -13.60 -9.55 -5.65
CA GLU A 141 -14.48 -9.59 -6.83
C GLU A 141 -15.77 -8.77 -6.61
N VAL A 142 -16.33 -8.76 -5.40
CA VAL A 142 -17.45 -7.85 -5.04
C VAL A 142 -17.04 -6.39 -5.18
N LEU A 143 -15.88 -6.00 -4.63
CA LEU A 143 -15.38 -4.62 -4.72
C LEU A 143 -15.04 -4.24 -6.18
N ARG A 144 -14.43 -5.15 -6.95
CA ARG A 144 -14.11 -4.95 -8.37
C ARG A 144 -15.38 -4.79 -9.22
N THR A 145 -16.40 -5.61 -8.97
CA THR A 145 -17.69 -5.49 -9.68
C THR A 145 -18.41 -4.19 -9.30
N SER A 146 -18.31 -3.79 -8.04
CA SER A 146 -18.87 -2.53 -7.54
C SER A 146 -18.16 -1.31 -8.12
N SER A 147 -16.85 -1.36 -8.35
CA SER A 147 -16.06 -0.24 -8.92
C SER A 147 -16.41 0.06 -10.38
N LEU A 148 -16.88 -0.96 -11.11
CA LEU A 148 -17.38 -0.83 -12.49
C LEU A 148 -18.83 -0.33 -12.56
N SER A 149 -19.49 -0.20 -11.41
CA SER A 149 -20.91 0.14 -11.32
C SER A 149 -21.12 1.57 -10.81
N THR A 150 -22.28 2.13 -11.12
CA THR A 150 -22.72 3.43 -10.58
C THR A 150 -24.11 3.29 -9.98
N TYR A 151 -24.38 4.09 -8.95
CA TYR A 151 -25.71 4.18 -8.35
C TYR A 151 -26.09 5.66 -8.25
N GLU A 152 -27.25 6.02 -8.82
CA GLU A 152 -27.71 7.42 -8.91
C GLU A 152 -26.65 8.38 -9.50
N ASN A 153 -25.95 7.92 -10.56
CA ASN A 153 -24.88 8.65 -11.23
C ASN A 153 -23.67 8.98 -10.34
N ARG A 154 -23.53 8.30 -9.19
CA ARG A 154 -22.34 8.39 -8.33
C ARG A 154 -21.56 7.09 -8.38
N ARG A 155 -20.24 7.21 -8.29
CA ARG A 155 -19.36 6.07 -8.05
C ARG A 155 -19.72 5.42 -6.72
N ILE A 156 -19.58 4.11 -6.67
CA ILE A 156 -19.90 3.33 -5.49
C ILE A 156 -18.65 3.30 -4.60
N SER A 157 -18.85 3.61 -3.32
CA SER A 157 -17.92 3.30 -2.25
C SER A 157 -18.60 2.30 -1.32
N THR A 158 -17.85 1.30 -0.88
CA THR A 158 -18.36 0.22 -0.04
C THR A 158 -17.17 -0.50 0.59
N GLY A 159 -17.40 -1.42 1.51
CA GLY A 159 -16.32 -2.19 2.11
C GLY A 159 -16.84 -3.35 2.96
N ALA A 160 -15.94 -4.26 3.27
CA ALA A 160 -16.20 -5.39 4.12
C ALA A 160 -15.15 -5.48 5.23
N LEU A 161 -15.59 -5.90 6.41
CA LEU A 161 -14.77 -6.36 7.51
C LEU A 161 -14.87 -7.88 7.56
N LEU A 162 -13.77 -8.57 7.32
CA LEU A 162 -13.71 -10.03 7.38
C LEU A 162 -13.37 -10.45 8.80
N PHE A 163 -14.27 -11.21 9.44
CA PHE A 163 -14.08 -11.66 10.81
C PHE A 163 -12.89 -12.62 10.91
N GLY A 164 -11.99 -12.36 11.85
CA GLY A 164 -10.72 -13.05 11.93
C GLY A 164 -10.86 -14.47 12.49
N LYS A 165 -9.77 -15.24 12.38
CA LYS A 165 -9.71 -16.66 12.80
C LYS A 165 -8.99 -16.85 14.14
N TYR A 166 -8.36 -15.81 14.65
CA TYR A 166 -7.61 -15.86 15.90
C TYR A 166 -8.47 -15.40 17.08
N PRO A 167 -8.11 -15.77 18.32
CA PRO A 167 -8.82 -15.29 19.50
C PRO A 167 -8.86 -13.76 19.54
N ASP A 168 -10.06 -13.20 19.69
CA ASP A 168 -10.28 -11.78 19.93
C ASP A 168 -10.98 -11.62 21.30
N PRO A 169 -10.34 -11.00 22.31
CA PRO A 169 -10.97 -10.77 23.61
C PRO A 169 -12.01 -9.63 23.58
N CYS A 170 -12.03 -8.81 22.54
CA CYS A 170 -12.89 -7.64 22.41
C CYS A 170 -14.15 -7.91 21.58
N HIS A 171 -14.10 -8.89 20.66
CA HIS A 171 -15.21 -9.20 19.75
C HIS A 171 -15.61 -10.67 19.83
N GLU A 172 -16.91 -10.90 20.02
CA GLU A 172 -17.47 -12.24 19.91
C GLU A 172 -17.62 -12.64 18.44
N PRO A 173 -17.50 -13.95 18.09
CA PRO A 173 -17.81 -14.43 16.76
C PRO A 173 -19.23 -14.03 16.33
N PRO A 174 -19.40 -13.45 15.13
CA PRO A 174 -20.71 -13.00 14.68
C PRO A 174 -21.66 -14.18 14.49
N VAL A 175 -22.91 -14.00 14.90
CA VAL A 175 -23.96 -15.00 14.68
C VAL A 175 -24.49 -14.85 13.26
N THR A 176 -24.25 -15.84 12.41
CA THR A 176 -24.76 -15.85 11.02
C THR A 176 -26.29 -15.96 11.03
N PRO A 177 -27.04 -14.94 10.54
CA PRO A 177 -28.50 -14.99 10.53
C PRO A 177 -29.06 -16.09 9.62
N VAL A 178 -30.26 -16.59 9.94
CA VAL A 178 -30.97 -17.51 9.05
C VAL A 178 -31.29 -16.79 7.74
N GLY A 179 -30.81 -17.33 6.62
CA GLY A 179 -30.97 -16.72 5.30
C GLY A 179 -29.88 -15.70 4.93
N ALA A 180 -28.79 -15.61 5.70
CA ALA A 180 -27.63 -14.80 5.34
C ALA A 180 -27.16 -15.10 3.92
N LEU A 181 -26.89 -14.04 3.16
CA LEU A 181 -26.34 -14.16 1.81
C LEU A 181 -24.84 -14.39 1.91
N ARG A 182 -24.30 -15.26 1.04
CA ARG A 182 -22.85 -15.36 0.87
C ARG A 182 -22.34 -14.03 0.32
N TYR A 183 -21.29 -13.47 0.92
CA TYR A 183 -20.65 -12.26 0.42
C TYR A 183 -19.78 -12.61 -0.79
N SER A 184 -20.41 -12.68 -1.95
CA SER A 184 -19.80 -13.08 -3.22
C SER A 184 -20.33 -12.20 -4.36
N PRO A 185 -19.78 -12.26 -5.58
CA PRO A 185 -20.20 -11.40 -6.69
C PRO A 185 -21.72 -11.39 -6.94
N ALA A 186 -22.42 -12.47 -6.59
CA ALA A 186 -23.87 -12.56 -6.70
C ALA A 186 -24.62 -11.45 -5.94
N VAL A 187 -24.10 -10.96 -4.80
CA VAL A 187 -24.76 -9.89 -4.02
C VAL A 187 -24.82 -8.56 -4.78
N THR A 188 -23.89 -8.34 -5.71
CA THR A 188 -23.84 -7.11 -6.52
C THR A 188 -25.00 -7.02 -7.51
N SER A 189 -25.67 -8.14 -7.81
CA SER A 189 -26.91 -8.14 -8.61
C SER A 189 -28.09 -7.50 -7.88
N ILE A 190 -28.02 -7.38 -6.55
CA ILE A 190 -29.04 -6.76 -5.72
C ILE A 190 -28.79 -5.26 -5.69
N ARG A 191 -29.59 -4.48 -6.41
CA ARG A 191 -29.36 -3.03 -6.58
C ARG A 191 -29.22 -2.24 -5.27
N SER A 192 -29.95 -2.63 -4.22
CA SER A 192 -29.90 -1.98 -2.90
C SER A 192 -28.61 -2.27 -2.12
N PHE A 193 -27.86 -3.32 -2.49
CA PHE A 193 -26.60 -3.69 -1.84
C PHE A 193 -25.62 -2.52 -1.78
N TYR A 194 -25.51 -1.75 -2.88
CA TYR A 194 -24.62 -0.61 -3.00
C TYR A 194 -24.93 0.58 -2.07
N ARG A 195 -26.04 0.53 -1.31
CA ARG A 195 -26.41 1.55 -0.31
C ARG A 195 -26.44 1.01 1.12
N LEU A 196 -26.14 -0.26 1.33
CA LEU A 196 -26.15 -0.86 2.68
C LEU A 196 -25.00 -0.36 3.54
N CYS A 197 -23.85 -0.05 2.94
CA CYS A 197 -22.71 0.53 3.61
C CYS A 197 -21.93 1.46 2.66
N ASP A 198 -21.17 2.39 3.24
CA ASP A 198 -20.44 3.42 2.50
C ASP A 198 -18.93 3.16 2.37
N GLY A 199 -18.41 2.14 3.05
CA GLY A 199 -17.00 1.77 3.06
C GLY A 199 -16.12 2.65 3.96
N LEU A 200 -16.66 3.70 4.55
CA LEU A 200 -15.93 4.67 5.38
C LEU A 200 -16.38 4.65 6.82
N GLN A 201 -17.67 4.83 7.08
CA GLN A 201 -18.26 4.74 8.42
C GLN A 201 -18.84 3.35 8.68
N THR A 202 -19.38 2.73 7.62
CA THR A 202 -20.07 1.44 7.71
C THR A 202 -19.42 0.40 6.80
N LEU A 203 -19.39 -0.84 7.28
CA LEU A 203 -18.83 -2.00 6.55
C LEU A 203 -19.77 -3.20 6.64
N ALA A 204 -19.74 -4.04 5.61
CA ALA A 204 -20.33 -5.37 5.65
C ALA A 204 -19.46 -6.30 6.53
N LEU A 205 -20.00 -6.82 7.64
CA LEU A 205 -19.31 -7.84 8.43
C LEU A 205 -19.50 -9.21 7.79
N VAL A 206 -18.40 -9.85 7.41
CA VAL A 206 -18.38 -11.18 6.80
C VAL A 206 -17.81 -12.18 7.78
N ASP A 207 -18.55 -13.25 8.08
CA ASP A 207 -18.11 -14.27 9.01
C ASP A 207 -16.96 -15.15 8.45
N GLN A 208 -16.48 -16.10 9.27
CA GLN A 208 -15.41 -17.02 8.87
C GLN A 208 -15.80 -17.96 7.71
N ASN A 209 -17.11 -18.14 7.48
CA ASN A 209 -17.67 -18.98 6.43
C ASN A 209 -18.04 -18.17 5.17
N GLY A 210 -17.70 -16.89 5.09
CA GLY A 210 -17.95 -16.04 3.93
C GLY A 210 -19.39 -15.53 3.81
N PHE A 211 -20.20 -15.56 4.87
CA PHE A 211 -21.55 -15.03 4.88
C PHE A 211 -21.61 -13.60 5.42
N LEU A 212 -22.47 -12.79 4.82
CA LEU A 212 -22.81 -11.45 5.31
C LEU A 212 -23.61 -11.58 6.61
N ALA A 213 -22.96 -11.35 7.75
CA ALA A 213 -23.56 -11.49 9.07
C ALA A 213 -24.38 -10.24 9.44
N GLU A 214 -23.81 -9.05 9.25
CA GLU A 214 -24.43 -7.77 9.60
C GLU A 214 -23.76 -6.58 8.89
N ILE A 215 -24.26 -5.37 9.15
CA ILE A 215 -23.59 -4.11 8.81
C ILE A 215 -23.10 -3.48 10.11
N VAL A 216 -21.81 -3.14 10.18
CA VAL A 216 -21.19 -2.57 11.38
C VAL A 216 -20.77 -1.13 11.17
N ASP A 217 -20.79 -0.34 12.24
CA ASP A 217 -20.09 0.94 12.34
C ASP A 217 -18.63 0.67 12.70
N VAL A 218 -17.70 1.12 11.86
CA VAL A 218 -16.26 0.83 12.04
C VAL A 218 -15.64 1.60 13.20
N GLU A 219 -16.20 2.75 13.58
CA GLU A 219 -15.73 3.52 14.73
C GLU A 219 -16.14 2.83 16.03
N GLU A 220 -17.37 2.33 16.10
CA GLU A 220 -17.83 1.52 17.24
C GLU A 220 -17.03 0.22 17.37
N TRP A 221 -16.82 -0.49 16.25
CA TRP A 221 -15.98 -1.69 16.22
C TRP A 221 -14.55 -1.42 16.71
N ALA A 222 -13.95 -0.31 16.27
CA ALA A 222 -12.58 0.04 16.63
C ALA A 222 -12.44 0.66 18.03
N ARG A 223 -13.55 0.92 18.75
CA ARG A 223 -13.55 1.58 20.07
C ARG A 223 -12.66 0.89 21.12
N PRO A 224 -12.61 -0.46 21.22
CA PRO A 224 -11.72 -1.14 22.17
C PRO A 224 -10.23 -0.83 21.95
N PHE A 225 -9.86 -0.41 20.74
CA PHE A 225 -8.48 -0.11 20.35
C PHE A 225 -8.22 1.39 20.17
N ALA A 226 -9.07 2.26 20.73
CA ALA A 226 -8.99 3.71 20.55
C ALA A 226 -7.66 4.31 21.07
N ASP A 227 -7.10 3.71 22.12
CA ASP A 227 -5.84 4.15 22.75
C ASP A 227 -4.64 3.26 22.36
N THR A 228 -4.83 2.29 21.48
CA THR A 228 -3.75 1.44 20.99
C THR A 228 -2.98 2.15 19.90
N ASN A 229 -1.65 2.16 20.03
CA ASN A 229 -0.75 2.70 19.01
C ASN A 229 -0.77 1.79 17.79
N LEU A 230 -0.86 2.41 16.61
CA LEU A 230 -0.75 1.71 15.35
C LEU A 230 0.73 1.50 14.99
N PRO A 231 1.08 0.41 14.26
CA PRO A 231 2.46 0.17 13.84
C PRO A 231 3.00 1.27 12.90
N VAL A 232 2.11 1.86 12.10
CA VAL A 232 2.41 2.95 11.17
C VAL A 232 1.27 3.98 11.22
N PRO A 233 1.54 5.28 11.06
CA PRO A 233 0.48 6.27 10.91
C PRO A 233 -0.34 5.97 9.64
N PRO A 234 -1.66 5.75 9.73
CA PRO A 234 -2.51 5.56 8.55
C PRO A 234 -2.99 6.92 8.01
N PRO A 235 -3.52 6.97 6.78
CA PRO A 235 -4.30 8.13 6.35
C PRO A 235 -5.47 8.36 7.32
N ALA A 236 -5.72 9.62 7.67
CA ALA A 236 -6.65 9.98 8.75
C ALA A 236 -8.06 9.38 8.55
N ARG A 237 -8.53 9.33 7.30
CA ARG A 237 -9.85 8.78 6.93
C ARG A 237 -10.00 7.27 7.18
N TYR A 238 -8.89 6.52 7.25
CA TYR A 238 -8.89 5.06 7.44
C TYR A 238 -8.23 4.64 8.76
N LYS A 239 -8.07 5.58 9.69
CA LYS A 239 -7.50 5.28 11.01
C LYS A 239 -8.34 4.24 11.76
N THR A 240 -9.66 4.30 11.65
CA THR A 240 -10.58 3.34 12.26
C THR A 240 -10.50 1.97 11.58
N HIS A 241 -10.39 1.90 10.25
CA HIS A 241 -10.20 0.64 9.52
C HIS A 241 -8.91 -0.08 9.91
N ALA A 242 -7.80 0.66 10.04
CA ALA A 242 -6.55 0.11 10.54
C ALA A 242 -6.75 -0.47 11.96
N ARG A 243 -7.32 0.33 12.87
CA ARG A 243 -7.58 -0.10 14.26
C ARG A 243 -8.50 -1.32 14.37
N ALA A 244 -9.52 -1.41 13.53
CA ALA A 244 -10.45 -2.54 13.49
C ALA A 244 -9.76 -3.88 13.20
N THR A 245 -8.51 -3.85 12.72
CA THR A 245 -7.72 -5.02 12.35
C THR A 245 -6.59 -5.37 13.32
N LEU A 246 -6.49 -4.68 14.46
CA LEU A 246 -5.40 -4.88 15.43
C LEU A 246 -5.44 -6.21 16.19
N CYS A 247 -6.61 -6.85 16.25
CA CYS A 247 -6.80 -8.12 16.97
C CYS A 247 -7.61 -9.12 16.14
N GLY A 248 -7.68 -10.37 16.59
CA GLY A 248 -8.51 -11.42 15.98
C GLY A 248 -8.06 -11.92 14.60
N GLY A 249 -7.13 -11.24 13.93
CA GLY A 249 -6.83 -11.49 12.51
C GLY A 249 -7.92 -10.98 11.58
N HIS A 250 -8.60 -9.89 11.98
CA HIS A 250 -9.59 -9.21 11.15
C HIS A 250 -8.93 -8.55 9.94
N VAL A 251 -9.68 -8.43 8.84
CA VAL A 251 -9.21 -7.78 7.61
C VAL A 251 -10.28 -6.79 7.15
N CYS A 252 -9.91 -5.51 6.99
CA CYS A 252 -10.78 -4.53 6.36
C CYS A 252 -10.43 -4.41 4.88
N MET A 253 -11.43 -4.47 4.01
CA MET A 253 -11.28 -4.28 2.57
C MET A 253 -12.25 -3.19 2.12
N ILE A 254 -11.74 -2.13 1.51
CA ILE A 254 -12.55 -0.98 1.13
C ILE A 254 -12.40 -0.67 -0.35
N LEU A 255 -13.49 -0.21 -0.96
CA LEU A 255 -13.53 0.43 -2.26
C LEU A 255 -13.72 1.93 -2.04
N THR A 256 -12.73 2.72 -2.45
CA THR A 256 -12.78 4.18 -2.32
C THR A 256 -13.65 4.79 -3.42
N PRO A 257 -14.14 6.04 -3.23
CA PRO A 257 -14.85 6.77 -4.29
C PRO A 257 -14.03 6.96 -5.59
N ASN A 258 -12.70 6.86 -5.50
CA ASN A 258 -11.81 6.95 -6.66
C ASN A 258 -11.74 5.64 -7.46
N GLY A 259 -12.33 4.55 -6.98
CA GLY A 259 -12.25 3.23 -7.60
C GLY A 259 -11.01 2.43 -7.19
N GLU A 260 -10.31 2.85 -6.14
CA GLU A 260 -9.17 2.11 -5.57
C GLU A 260 -9.68 1.08 -4.57
N MET A 261 -8.96 -0.04 -4.43
CA MET A 261 -9.20 -0.98 -3.34
C MET A 261 -8.05 -0.89 -2.33
N LYS A 262 -8.38 -0.88 -1.03
CA LYS A 262 -7.37 -0.90 0.04
C LYS A 262 -7.67 -2.04 0.98
N ILE A 263 -6.63 -2.75 1.40
CA ILE A 263 -6.71 -3.86 2.36
C ILE A 263 -5.91 -3.47 3.59
N PHE A 264 -6.56 -3.54 4.75
CA PHE A 264 -5.93 -3.35 6.05
C PHE A 264 -5.96 -4.67 6.82
N ALA A 265 -4.84 -4.98 7.46
CA ALA A 265 -4.68 -6.12 8.35
C ALA A 265 -3.62 -5.75 9.41
N ASP A 266 -3.74 -6.29 10.61
CA ASP A 266 -2.78 -6.10 11.70
C ASP A 266 -2.45 -4.62 12.00
N GLY A 267 -3.42 -3.72 11.82
CA GLY A 267 -3.23 -2.28 12.06
C GLY A 267 -2.56 -1.50 10.94
N VAL A 268 -2.28 -2.12 9.78
CA VAL A 268 -1.57 -1.47 8.66
C VAL A 268 -2.29 -1.65 7.33
N GLN A 269 -2.11 -0.72 6.40
CA GLN A 269 -2.50 -0.94 5.00
C GLN A 269 -1.49 -1.89 4.36
N VAL A 270 -1.92 -3.11 4.04
CA VAL A 270 -1.05 -4.15 3.48
C VAL A 270 -1.02 -4.09 1.95
N PHE A 271 -2.17 -3.90 1.31
CA PHE A 271 -2.29 -3.81 -0.14
C PHE A 271 -3.12 -2.62 -0.58
N HIS A 272 -2.79 -2.14 -1.78
CA HIS A 272 -3.50 -1.09 -2.48
C HIS A 272 -3.63 -1.49 -3.96
N PHE A 273 -4.84 -1.46 -4.49
CA PHE A 273 -5.12 -1.56 -5.92
C PHE A 273 -5.31 -0.16 -6.52
N LEU A 274 -4.37 0.23 -7.38
CA LEU A 274 -4.30 1.52 -8.05
C LEU A 274 -4.03 1.31 -9.54
N ASP A 275 -4.71 2.06 -10.41
CA ASP A 275 -4.45 2.05 -11.86
C ASP A 275 -4.39 0.65 -12.47
N GLY A 276 -5.28 -0.23 -12.01
CA GLY A 276 -5.37 -1.60 -12.50
C GLY A 276 -4.36 -2.58 -11.89
N ARG A 277 -3.53 -2.14 -10.93
CA ARG A 277 -2.45 -2.94 -10.35
C ARG A 277 -2.49 -3.03 -8.83
N TRP A 278 -2.33 -4.24 -8.29
CA TRP A 278 -2.04 -4.44 -6.88
C TRP A 278 -0.60 -4.05 -6.55
N ARG A 279 -0.43 -3.36 -5.43
CA ARG A 279 0.87 -3.03 -4.85
C ARG A 279 0.88 -3.47 -3.39
N LEU A 280 1.97 -4.14 -3.01
CA LEU A 280 2.29 -4.36 -1.61
C LEU A 280 2.76 -3.02 -1.03
N THR A 281 2.15 -2.57 0.07
CA THR A 281 2.45 -1.25 0.61
C THR A 281 3.75 -1.26 1.42
N ASP A 282 4.00 -2.32 2.19
CA ASP A 282 5.16 -2.44 3.11
C ASP A 282 5.35 -1.16 3.97
N ALA A 283 4.22 -0.64 4.47
CA ALA A 283 4.14 0.70 5.06
C ALA A 283 5.05 0.87 6.28
N GLN A 284 5.16 -0.17 7.12
CA GLN A 284 5.95 -0.12 8.34
C GLN A 284 7.44 0.06 8.05
N ARG A 285 8.03 -0.81 7.19
CA ARG A 285 9.44 -0.68 6.80
C ARG A 285 9.74 0.69 6.18
N LYS A 286 8.87 1.15 5.28
CA LYS A 286 9.05 2.44 4.60
C LYS A 286 8.96 3.62 5.58
N TYR A 287 8.02 3.56 6.52
CA TYR A 287 7.92 4.55 7.58
C TYR A 287 9.11 4.53 8.55
N ASP A 288 9.62 3.35 8.90
CA ASP A 288 10.81 3.22 9.75
C ASP A 288 12.05 3.85 9.10
N LEU A 289 12.26 3.61 7.80
CA LEU A 289 13.33 4.26 7.03
C LEU A 289 13.18 5.79 7.01
N TRP A 290 11.96 6.29 6.84
CA TRP A 290 11.67 7.73 6.90
C TRP A 290 11.92 8.31 8.29
N LYS A 291 11.45 7.63 9.33
CA LYS A 291 11.62 8.03 10.73
C LYS A 291 13.09 8.08 11.12
N GLU A 292 13.88 7.11 10.69
CA GLU A 292 15.33 7.09 10.89
C GLU A 292 16.01 8.27 10.18
N ALA A 293 15.60 8.57 8.96
CA ALA A 293 16.15 9.69 8.19
C ALA A 293 15.86 11.06 8.81
N ILE A 294 14.65 11.27 9.37
CA ILE A 294 14.25 12.54 9.99
C ILE A 294 14.82 12.73 11.40
N ARG A 295 15.10 11.65 12.14
CA ARG A 295 15.63 11.64 13.52
C ARG A 295 14.73 12.26 14.60
N ASP A 296 13.69 13.01 14.21
CA ASP A 296 12.58 13.46 15.06
C ASP A 296 11.33 12.63 14.75
N THR A 297 10.87 11.85 15.73
CA THR A 297 9.73 10.93 15.57
C THR A 297 8.41 11.66 15.35
N GLU A 298 8.17 12.74 16.09
CA GLU A 298 6.90 13.46 16.01
C GLU A 298 6.80 14.21 14.69
N LEU A 299 7.90 14.82 14.24
CA LEU A 299 7.97 15.44 12.92
C LEU A 299 7.79 14.41 11.80
N ALA A 300 8.47 13.25 11.91
CA ALA A 300 8.36 12.18 10.92
C ALA A 300 6.92 11.68 10.78
N GLU A 301 6.26 11.38 11.89
CA GLU A 301 4.84 10.99 11.93
C GLU A 301 3.94 12.04 11.30
N ARG A 302 4.16 13.31 11.65
CA ARG A 302 3.33 14.42 11.19
C ARG A 302 3.45 14.64 9.68
N LEU A 303 4.66 14.64 9.13
CA LEU A 303 4.89 14.81 7.69
C LEU A 303 4.41 13.59 6.91
N PHE A 304 4.63 12.38 7.43
CA PHE A 304 4.17 11.15 6.79
C PHE A 304 2.64 11.07 6.74
N THR A 305 1.95 11.39 7.84
CA THR A 305 0.48 11.48 7.88
C THR A 305 -0.05 12.54 6.92
N THR A 306 0.62 13.70 6.85
CA THR A 306 0.26 14.75 5.88
C THR A 306 0.40 14.22 4.44
N ALA A 307 1.50 13.54 4.13
CA ALA A 307 1.70 12.96 2.80
C ALA A 307 0.63 11.92 2.44
N LEU A 308 0.28 11.04 3.37
CA LEU A 308 -0.80 10.07 3.22
C LEU A 308 -2.15 10.75 2.96
N ASN A 309 -2.50 11.79 3.74
CA ASN A 309 -3.76 12.52 3.54
C ASN A 309 -3.81 13.24 2.19
N LEU A 310 -2.69 13.80 1.72
CA LEU A 310 -2.61 14.41 0.40
C LEU A 310 -2.76 13.37 -0.72
N ALA A 311 -2.11 12.21 -0.59
CA ALA A 311 -2.24 11.11 -1.54
C ALA A 311 -3.68 10.61 -1.64
N GLU A 312 -4.36 10.44 -0.50
CA GLU A 312 -5.78 10.06 -0.44
C GLU A 312 -6.73 11.08 -1.09
N ASP A 313 -6.36 12.36 -1.06
CA ASP A 313 -7.11 13.44 -1.70
C ASP A 313 -6.71 13.68 -3.16
N ARG A 314 -5.81 12.86 -3.72
CA ARG A 314 -5.21 13.02 -5.05
C ARG A 314 -4.62 14.42 -5.24
N ARG A 315 -3.94 14.91 -4.20
CA ARG A 315 -3.25 16.21 -4.21
C ARG A 315 -1.75 16.00 -4.26
N GLY A 316 -1.12 16.59 -5.26
CA GLY A 316 0.33 16.67 -5.33
C GLY A 316 0.89 17.51 -4.18
N GLY A 317 2.11 17.19 -3.76
CA GLY A 317 2.80 17.90 -2.71
C GLY A 317 4.30 17.57 -2.72
N LEU A 318 5.10 18.44 -2.10
CA LEU A 318 6.53 18.22 -1.95
C LEU A 318 6.96 18.74 -0.57
N LEU A 319 7.39 17.83 0.30
CA LEU A 319 7.82 18.13 1.66
C LEU A 319 9.32 17.89 1.75
N VAL A 320 10.08 18.90 2.15
CA VAL A 320 11.55 18.87 2.24
C VAL A 320 11.99 19.19 3.66
N VAL A 321 12.78 18.30 4.26
CA VAL A 321 13.45 18.53 5.55
C VAL A 321 14.94 18.67 5.29
N LEU A 322 15.49 19.87 5.48
CA LEU A 322 16.90 20.15 5.25
C LEU A 322 17.77 19.62 6.39
N ASP A 323 18.93 19.08 6.04
CA ASP A 323 19.96 18.70 7.02
C ASP A 323 20.60 19.95 7.63
N ASP A 324 20.80 20.99 6.81
CA ASP A 324 21.34 22.29 7.19
C ASP A 324 20.39 23.43 6.74
N PRO A 325 19.79 24.20 7.65
CA PRO A 325 18.88 25.30 7.31
C PRO A 325 19.55 26.41 6.48
N GLU A 326 20.87 26.61 6.57
CA GLU A 326 21.58 27.63 5.80
C GLU A 326 21.53 27.36 4.29
N MET A 327 21.37 26.09 3.91
CA MET A 327 21.25 25.66 2.52
C MET A 327 19.89 25.99 1.88
N ALA A 328 18.92 26.48 2.65
CA ALA A 328 17.61 26.87 2.13
C ALA A 328 17.72 27.91 1.00
N ALA A 329 18.63 28.89 1.11
CA ALA A 329 18.84 29.90 0.08
C ALA A 329 19.42 29.36 -1.24
N SER A 330 20.03 28.18 -1.20
CA SER A 330 20.51 27.46 -2.38
C SER A 330 19.37 26.71 -3.08
N LEU A 331 18.34 26.30 -2.31
CA LEU A 331 17.22 25.51 -2.79
C LEU A 331 16.02 26.36 -3.24
N VAL A 332 15.72 27.46 -2.55
CA VAL A 332 14.57 28.33 -2.86
C VAL A 332 14.98 29.78 -3.09
N SER A 333 14.12 30.56 -3.74
CA SER A 333 14.33 31.99 -3.90
C SER A 333 14.32 32.71 -2.54
N ARG A 334 15.12 33.78 -2.40
CA ARG A 334 15.13 34.60 -1.18
C ARG A 334 13.76 35.24 -0.87
N THR A 335 12.94 35.46 -1.90
CA THR A 335 11.56 35.96 -1.78
C THR A 335 10.62 34.94 -1.14
N ASP A 336 10.91 33.65 -1.32
CA ASP A 336 10.08 32.55 -0.85
C ASP A 336 10.46 32.13 0.58
N LEU A 337 11.61 32.59 1.07
CA LEU A 337 12.06 32.35 2.44
C LEU A 337 11.27 33.19 3.44
N LEU A 338 10.69 32.53 4.44
CA LEU A 338 9.97 33.20 5.51
C LEU A 338 10.90 34.02 6.40
N THR A 339 12.16 33.61 6.58
CA THR A 339 13.17 34.36 7.37
C THR A 339 13.50 35.74 6.80
N SER A 340 13.18 36.01 5.53
CA SER A 340 13.41 37.30 4.88
C SER A 340 12.38 38.38 5.25
N LEU A 341 11.32 38.03 6.00
CA LEU A 341 10.29 39.00 6.37
C LEU A 341 10.75 39.87 7.56
N PRO A 342 10.69 41.21 7.46
CA PRO A 342 11.02 42.08 8.58
C PRO A 342 10.04 41.87 9.74
N ASN A 343 10.55 41.87 10.97
CA ASN A 343 9.75 41.86 12.19
C ASN A 343 8.88 43.14 12.22
N HIS A 344 7.59 42.98 11.90
CA HIS A 344 6.54 44.00 11.92
C HIS A 344 6.65 45.17 10.92
N GLY A 345 5.63 45.27 10.05
CA GLY A 345 5.05 46.56 9.66
C GLY A 345 5.47 47.18 8.33
N GLN A 346 6.39 46.59 7.56
CA GLN A 346 6.72 47.07 6.22
C GLN A 346 6.72 45.92 5.22
N HIS A 347 5.56 45.63 4.65
CA HIS A 347 5.46 44.75 3.49
C HIS A 347 5.98 45.53 2.28
N ALA A 348 7.25 45.34 1.92
CA ALA A 348 7.72 45.68 0.59
C ALA A 348 6.97 44.77 -0.38
N VAL A 349 6.16 45.36 -1.25
CA VAL A 349 5.31 44.66 -2.22
C VAL A 349 6.19 43.90 -3.20
N ALA A 350 6.39 42.60 -2.94
CA ALA A 350 6.96 41.65 -3.89
C ALA A 350 5.88 40.60 -4.19
N GLY A 351 5.45 40.50 -5.45
CA GLY A 351 4.49 39.50 -5.93
C GLY A 351 3.11 39.45 -5.26
N ALA A 352 2.16 38.74 -5.88
CA ALA A 352 0.88 38.40 -5.23
C ALA A 352 1.01 37.20 -4.26
N LYS A 353 2.01 36.33 -4.45
CA LYS A 353 2.28 35.14 -3.62
C LYS A 353 2.81 35.51 -2.22
N ASP A 354 3.74 36.45 -2.12
CA ASP A 354 4.43 36.77 -0.86
C ASP A 354 3.51 37.50 0.15
N GLN A 355 2.34 37.95 -0.28
CA GLN A 355 1.35 38.63 0.58
C GLN A 355 0.82 37.74 1.70
N PHE A 356 0.90 36.41 1.57
CA PHE A 356 0.40 35.48 2.58
C PHE A 356 1.50 34.89 3.48
N HIS A 357 2.77 35.15 3.22
CA HIS A 357 3.89 34.57 3.98
C HIS A 357 3.86 34.96 5.47
N TYR A 358 3.28 36.13 5.81
CA TYR A 358 3.13 36.55 7.21
C TYR A 358 2.27 35.62 8.07
N LEU A 359 1.35 34.84 7.46
CA LEU A 359 0.44 33.95 8.19
C LEU A 359 1.18 32.80 8.88
N LEU A 360 2.31 32.37 8.31
CA LEU A 360 3.10 31.23 8.80
C LEU A 360 4.55 31.63 9.15
N HIS A 361 4.84 32.93 9.19
CA HIS A 361 6.14 33.45 9.59
C HIS A 361 6.53 33.00 11.00
N GLN A 362 7.78 32.55 11.17
CA GLN A 362 8.33 32.06 12.44
C GLN A 362 7.48 30.97 13.13
N LYS A 363 6.76 30.17 12.33
CA LYS A 363 6.01 29.02 12.84
C LYS A 363 6.84 27.75 12.77
N ARG A 364 6.73 26.93 13.82
CA ARG A 364 7.10 25.52 13.76
C ARG A 364 5.92 24.73 13.26
N ILE A 365 6.15 23.74 12.41
CA ILE A 365 5.06 22.94 11.83
C ILE A 365 4.31 22.14 12.90
N MET A 366 4.98 21.83 14.00
CA MET A 366 4.37 21.17 15.16
C MET A 366 3.29 22.02 15.84
N ASP A 367 3.41 23.35 15.77
CA ASP A 367 2.46 24.30 16.39
C ASP A 367 1.31 24.69 15.44
N VAL A 368 1.42 24.36 14.16
CA VAL A 368 0.37 24.59 13.17
C VAL A 368 -0.70 23.49 13.34
N PRO A 369 -2.01 23.73 13.13
CA PRO A 369 -2.99 22.63 13.09
C PRO A 369 -2.81 21.74 11.85
N SER A 370 -3.06 20.42 11.94
CA SER A 370 -2.84 19.50 10.81
C SER A 370 -3.61 19.89 9.55
N ALA A 371 -4.87 20.33 9.69
CA ALA A 371 -5.67 20.81 8.57
C ALA A 371 -5.06 22.03 7.86
N VAL A 372 -4.37 22.90 8.59
CA VAL A 372 -3.69 24.06 8.02
C VAL A 372 -2.44 23.62 7.27
N LEU A 373 -1.63 22.72 7.86
CA LEU A 373 -0.47 22.14 7.18
C LEU A 373 -0.87 21.46 5.87
N GLU A 374 -1.90 20.62 5.88
CA GLU A 374 -2.42 19.97 4.67
C GLU A 374 -2.90 20.99 3.62
N THR A 375 -3.54 22.08 4.06
CA THR A 375 -3.99 23.15 3.15
C THR A 375 -2.81 23.83 2.47
N VAL A 376 -1.76 24.13 3.24
CA VAL A 376 -0.55 24.79 2.75
C VAL A 376 0.26 23.86 1.84
N ALA A 377 0.30 22.57 2.15
CA ALA A 377 1.02 21.56 1.37
C ALA A 377 0.40 21.29 -0.01
N ARG A 378 -0.87 21.67 -0.22
CA ARG A 378 -1.55 21.62 -1.53
C ARG A 378 -1.18 22.78 -2.45
N ILE A 379 -0.54 23.83 -1.94
CA ILE A 379 -0.15 24.98 -2.74
C ILE A 379 0.95 24.53 -3.71
N ASP A 380 0.86 24.99 -4.96
CA ASP A 380 1.87 24.66 -5.98
C ASP A 380 3.26 25.19 -5.58
N GLY A 381 4.19 24.25 -5.42
CA GLY A 381 5.52 24.44 -4.86
C GLY A 381 5.84 23.41 -3.77
N GLY A 382 6.95 23.61 -3.08
CA GLY A 382 7.37 22.80 -1.94
C GLY A 382 7.17 23.48 -0.60
N ILE A 383 7.00 22.67 0.44
CA ILE A 383 7.21 23.05 1.83
C ILE A 383 8.65 22.69 2.19
N VAL A 384 9.39 23.64 2.75
CA VAL A 384 10.77 23.46 3.20
C VAL A 384 10.85 23.76 4.69
N LEU A 385 11.44 22.84 5.45
CA LEU A 385 11.63 22.93 6.89
C LEU A 385 13.03 22.48 7.28
N ASP A 386 13.45 22.84 8.49
CA ASP A 386 14.66 22.30 9.12
C ASP A 386 14.35 21.12 10.05
N SER A 387 15.42 20.50 10.57
CA SER A 387 15.35 19.41 11.54
C SER A 387 14.72 19.78 12.89
N GLN A 388 14.53 21.08 13.18
CA GLN A 388 13.86 21.56 14.39
C GLN A 388 12.37 21.85 14.17
N SER A 389 11.84 21.45 13.01
CA SER A 389 10.46 21.68 12.58
C SER A 389 10.13 23.14 12.25
N ASN A 390 11.12 24.03 12.10
CA ASN A 390 10.85 25.42 11.70
C ASN A 390 10.46 25.46 10.22
N LEU A 391 9.37 26.16 9.89
CA LEU A 391 8.96 26.37 8.51
C LEU A 391 9.85 27.44 7.88
N LEU A 392 10.61 27.06 6.85
CA LEU A 392 11.53 27.95 6.14
C LEU A 392 10.90 28.56 4.89
N ALA A 393 10.07 27.78 4.17
CA ALA A 393 9.34 28.23 2.99
C ALA A 393 8.10 27.37 2.74
N PHE A 394 7.09 27.93 2.06
CA PHE A 394 5.93 27.18 1.55
C PHE A 394 5.49 27.69 0.19
N GLY A 395 4.93 26.82 -0.66
CA GLY A 395 4.55 27.18 -2.04
C GLY A 395 5.75 27.64 -2.89
N ALA A 396 6.97 27.24 -2.49
CA ALA A 396 8.22 27.69 -3.06
C ALA A 396 8.60 26.88 -4.31
N ILE A 397 9.10 27.56 -5.34
CA ILE A 397 9.62 26.87 -6.52
C ILE A 397 11.06 26.46 -6.22
N LEU A 398 11.32 25.15 -6.15
CA LEU A 398 12.65 24.64 -5.86
C LEU A 398 13.55 24.82 -7.08
N ARG A 399 14.77 25.30 -6.83
CA ARG A 399 15.82 25.46 -7.82
C ARG A 399 16.50 24.12 -8.09
N HIS A 400 16.86 23.89 -9.34
CA HIS A 400 17.64 22.74 -9.78
C HIS A 400 19.03 23.25 -10.17
N PRO A 401 20.08 23.02 -9.35
CA PRO A 401 21.44 23.18 -9.83
C PRO A 401 21.64 22.22 -11.02
N ASP A 402 22.31 22.69 -12.08
CA ASP A 402 22.45 21.99 -13.37
C ASP A 402 22.55 20.46 -13.22
N LEU A 403 21.57 19.77 -13.78
CA LEU A 403 21.43 18.30 -13.76
C LEU A 403 22.19 17.63 -14.91
N THR A 404 23.07 18.37 -15.60
CA THR A 404 23.72 17.95 -16.85
C THR A 404 24.69 16.77 -16.71
N ASP A 405 25.18 16.49 -15.50
CA ASP A 405 26.27 15.50 -15.31
C ASP A 405 25.81 14.11 -14.84
N VAL A 406 24.52 13.86 -14.57
CA VAL A 406 24.15 12.70 -13.72
C VAL A 406 23.05 11.78 -14.25
N PHE A 407 22.25 12.15 -15.26
CA PHE A 407 21.08 11.32 -15.62
C PHE A 407 20.97 10.93 -17.11
N PRO A 408 20.62 9.66 -17.41
CA PRO A 408 20.11 9.28 -18.73
C PRO A 408 18.80 10.04 -19.01
N GLU A 409 18.60 10.35 -20.29
CA GLU A 409 17.40 10.97 -20.85
C GLU A 409 16.12 10.33 -20.29
N THR A 410 15.11 11.16 -19.96
CA THR A 410 13.77 10.86 -19.38
C THR A 410 13.61 10.86 -17.85
N ILE A 411 13.84 12.00 -17.18
CA ILE A 411 13.15 12.29 -15.90
C ILE A 411 11.81 12.93 -16.22
N GLU A 412 10.70 12.19 -16.04
CA GLU A 412 9.35 12.73 -16.21
C GLU A 412 8.89 13.55 -14.99
N GLY A 413 8.44 14.78 -15.25
CA GLY A 413 7.67 15.62 -14.34
C GLY A 413 8.49 16.58 -13.45
N GLY A 414 8.09 17.85 -13.42
CA GLY A 414 8.78 18.92 -12.67
C GLY A 414 8.94 18.66 -11.16
N ARG A 415 7.96 17.99 -10.52
CA ARG A 415 8.02 17.62 -9.10
C ARG A 415 9.05 16.52 -8.82
N THR A 416 9.19 15.55 -9.72
CA THR A 416 10.19 14.47 -9.57
C THR A 416 11.60 15.05 -9.65
N THR A 417 11.85 15.92 -10.64
CA THR A 417 13.12 16.65 -10.78
C THR A 417 13.42 17.50 -9.55
N ALA A 418 12.40 18.19 -9.00
CA ALA A 418 12.53 18.98 -7.77
C ALA A 418 12.85 18.10 -6.56
N ALA A 419 12.21 16.95 -6.41
CA ALA A 419 12.48 16.03 -5.32
C ALA A 419 13.91 15.48 -5.36
N ILE A 420 14.38 15.06 -6.53
CA ILE A 420 15.76 14.56 -6.73
C ILE A 420 16.77 15.66 -6.38
N SER A 421 16.58 16.88 -6.90
CA SER A 421 17.46 18.02 -6.60
C SER A 421 17.49 18.36 -5.12
N ALA A 422 16.31 18.51 -4.51
CA ALA A 422 16.16 18.88 -3.10
C ALA A 422 16.73 17.82 -2.16
N SER A 423 16.64 16.54 -2.52
CA SER A 423 17.15 15.44 -1.70
C SER A 423 18.67 15.42 -1.54
N ARG A 424 19.41 16.27 -2.25
CA ARG A 424 20.85 16.48 -2.04
C ARG A 424 21.14 17.36 -0.81
N PHE A 425 20.15 18.08 -0.31
CA PHE A 425 20.27 18.97 0.85
C PHE A 425 19.51 18.46 2.08
N GLY A 426 18.85 17.30 1.97
CA GLY A 426 18.08 16.69 3.04
C GLY A 426 17.12 15.61 2.55
N ASN A 427 16.07 15.38 3.33
CA ASN A 427 15.10 14.29 3.14
C ASN A 427 13.82 14.81 2.50
N VAL A 428 13.30 14.12 1.48
CA VAL A 428 12.17 14.62 0.68
C VAL A 428 11.07 13.60 0.52
N LEU A 429 9.83 13.97 0.88
CA LEU A 429 8.62 13.26 0.46
C LEU A 429 8.00 13.97 -0.73
N LYS A 430 7.93 13.27 -1.85
CA LYS A 430 7.13 13.67 -3.02
C LYS A 430 5.78 12.97 -2.92
N ILE A 431 4.72 13.73 -3.09
CA ILE A 431 3.36 13.22 -3.24
C ILE A 431 2.90 13.54 -4.66
N SER A 432 2.44 12.52 -5.36
CA SER A 432 1.93 12.62 -6.72
C SER A 432 0.40 12.69 -6.73
N GLU A 433 -0.16 13.32 -7.76
CA GLU A 433 -1.62 13.41 -7.94
C GLU A 433 -2.25 12.05 -8.28
N ASP A 434 -1.44 11.11 -8.78
CA ASP A 434 -1.80 9.71 -8.95
C ASP A 434 -1.81 8.91 -7.62
N GLY A 435 -1.60 9.57 -6.48
CA GLY A 435 -1.70 8.95 -5.16
C GLY A 435 -0.45 8.18 -4.72
N LEU A 436 0.63 8.21 -5.51
CA LEU A 436 1.91 7.64 -5.10
C LEU A 436 2.69 8.60 -4.20
N ILE A 437 3.32 8.03 -3.16
CA ILE A 437 4.25 8.74 -2.29
C ILE A 437 5.65 8.19 -2.53
N SER A 438 6.65 9.05 -2.67
CA SER A 438 8.04 8.62 -2.87
C SER A 438 8.97 9.36 -1.92
N PHE A 439 9.86 8.61 -1.27
CA PHE A 439 10.91 9.16 -0.43
C PHE A 439 12.22 9.25 -1.21
N PHE A 440 12.83 10.44 -1.21
CA PHE A 440 14.12 10.69 -1.81
C PHE A 440 15.15 11.13 -0.77
N GLN A 441 16.37 10.62 -0.93
CA GLN A 441 17.54 10.99 -0.15
C GLN A 441 18.79 10.90 -1.03
N ASN A 442 19.69 11.88 -0.92
CA ASN A 442 20.97 11.92 -1.64
C ASN A 442 20.84 11.75 -3.17
N GLY A 443 19.79 12.32 -3.77
CA GLY A 443 19.53 12.25 -5.20
C GLY A 443 18.96 10.91 -5.70
N ARG A 444 18.58 10.00 -4.79
CA ARG A 444 18.01 8.68 -5.13
C ARG A 444 16.62 8.52 -4.53
N CYS A 445 15.75 7.82 -5.26
CA CYS A 445 14.49 7.32 -4.71
C CYS A 445 14.81 6.12 -3.81
N ILE A 446 14.45 6.20 -2.53
CA ILE A 446 14.65 5.14 -1.55
C ILE A 446 13.49 4.16 -1.58
N TRP A 447 12.25 4.65 -1.67
CA TRP A 447 11.06 3.83 -1.84
C TRP A 447 9.91 4.63 -2.46
N ASP A 448 8.92 3.92 -2.98
CA ASP A 448 7.59 4.42 -3.33
C ASP A 448 6.49 3.61 -2.59
N ILE A 449 5.33 4.21 -2.33
CA ILE A 449 4.15 3.55 -1.70
C ILE A 449 2.88 3.99 -2.42
#